data_AF-A0A6J1KLS2-F1
#
_entry.id   AF-A0A6J1KLS2-F1
#
_cell.length_a   1.000
_cell.length_b   1.000
_cell.length_c   1.000
_cell.angle_alpha   90.00
_cell.angle_beta   90.00
_cell.angle_gamma   90.00
#
_symmetry.space_group_name_H-M   'P 1'
#
loop_
_entity.id
_entity.type
_entity.pdbx_description
1 polymer ?
#
loop_
_entity_poly.entity_id
_entity_poly.type
_entity_poly.pdbx_seq_one_letter_code
_entity_poly.pdbx_strand_id
1 'polypeptide(L)' 'MGGGNGQKAKMAREKNMEKLKASKGSQLESNKKAMSIQCKVCMQTFICTTSEVKCREHAEAKHPKADVYTCFPHLKK' A
#
# COMPACT_ATOMS: atom_id res chain seq x y z
N MET A 1 7.53 -25.36 35.91
CA MET A 1 8.84 -24.67 35.85
C MET A 1 8.64 -23.28 35.26
N GLY A 2 8.52 -22.26 36.12
CA GLY A 2 8.32 -20.88 35.72
C GLY A 2 9.64 -20.22 35.32
N GLY A 3 9.85 -20.04 34.01
CA GLY A 3 10.95 -19.26 33.48
C GLY A 3 10.81 -17.80 33.90
N GLY A 4 11.76 -17.32 34.72
CA GLY A 4 11.77 -15.97 35.27
C GLY A 4 11.84 -14.88 34.21
N ASN A 5 11.49 -13.64 34.59
CA ASN A 5 11.34 -12.47 33.71
C ASN A 5 12.50 -12.24 32.73
N GLY A 6 13.74 -12.59 33.09
CA GLY A 6 14.90 -12.46 32.21
C GLY A 6 14.87 -13.39 30.99
N GLN A 7 14.38 -14.62 31.14
CA GLN A 7 14.30 -15.59 30.04
C GLN A 7 13.16 -15.23 29.08
N LYS A 8 12.03 -14.74 29.62
CA LYS A 8 10.94 -14.18 28.81
C LYS A 8 11.39 -12.94 28.04
N ALA A 9 12.15 -12.05 28.67
CA ALA A 9 12.67 -10.85 28.01
C ALA A 9 13.68 -11.17 26.89
N LYS A 10 14.58 -12.15 27.11
CA LYS A 10 15.52 -12.57 26.06
C LYS A 10 14.80 -13.20 24.87
N MET A 11 13.83 -14.09 25.12
CA MET A 11 13.05 -14.71 24.05
C MET A 11 12.18 -13.70 23.30
N ALA A 12 11.62 -12.69 24.00
CA ALA A 12 10.88 -11.60 23.36
C ALA A 12 11.78 -10.72 22.49
N ARG A 13 12.99 -10.40 22.95
CA ARG A 13 13.99 -9.65 22.16
C ARG A 13 14.48 -10.46 20.95
N GLU A 14 14.72 -11.76 21.11
CA GLU A 14 15.09 -12.67 20.01
C GLU A 14 13.98 -12.73 18.97
N LYS A 15 12.72 -12.97 19.38
CA LYS A 15 11.57 -12.97 18.45
C LYS A 15 11.37 -11.63 17.74
N ASN A 16 11.61 -10.50 18.40
CA ASN A 16 11.52 -9.19 17.76
C ASN A 16 12.65 -8.97 16.72
N MET A 17 13.86 -9.38 17.05
CA MET A 17 15.01 -9.34 16.14
C MET A 17 14.82 -10.28 14.95
N GLU A 18 14.22 -11.46 15.15
CA GLU A 18 13.90 -12.38 14.06
C GLU A 18 12.80 -11.84 13.14
N LYS A 19 11.77 -11.17 13.68
CA LYS A 19 10.76 -10.45 12.89
C LYS A 19 11.38 -9.32 12.04
N LEU A 20 12.38 -8.62 12.58
CA LEU A 20 13.09 -7.57 11.86
C LEU A 20 14.05 -8.13 10.79
N LYS A 21 14.60 -9.32 10.99
CA LYS A 21 15.50 -9.99 10.02
C LYS A 21 14.74 -10.74 8.93
N ALA A 22 13.48 -11.11 9.16
CA ALA A 22 12.62 -11.79 8.19
C ALA A 22 11.89 -10.83 7.24
N SER A 23 12.63 -10.04 6.46
CA SER A 23 12.17 -9.67 5.10
C SER A 23 13.34 -9.13 4.27
N LYS A 24 14.07 -10.03 3.60
CA LYS A 24 14.84 -9.69 2.41
C LYS A 24 13.83 -9.19 1.36
N GLY A 25 13.71 -7.87 1.23
CA GLY A 25 12.79 -7.21 0.31
C GLY A 25 11.47 -6.83 0.98
N SER A 26 11.39 -5.59 1.47
CA SER A 26 10.16 -5.03 2.00
C SER A 26 9.06 -5.14 0.96
N GLN A 27 8.08 -6.02 1.18
CA GLN A 27 6.85 -6.09 0.38
C GLN A 27 6.14 -4.72 0.35
N LEU A 28 6.37 -3.89 1.36
CA LEU A 28 5.96 -2.49 1.44
C LEU A 28 6.63 -1.61 0.37
N GLU A 29 7.91 -1.83 0.04
CA GLU A 29 8.59 -1.09 -1.03
C GLU A 29 8.09 -1.51 -2.42
N SER A 30 7.85 -2.80 -2.62
CA SER A 30 7.17 -3.30 -3.83
C SER A 30 5.75 -2.75 -3.94
N ASN A 31 5.03 -2.65 -2.82
CA ASN A 31 3.68 -2.09 -2.79
C ASN A 31 3.67 -0.56 -3.04
N LYS A 32 4.64 0.19 -2.49
CA LYS A 32 4.85 1.61 -2.81
C LYS A 32 5.20 1.84 -4.28
N LYS A 33 6.07 1.01 -4.86
CA LYS A 33 6.34 1.03 -6.31
C LYS A 33 5.11 0.67 -7.13
N ALA A 34 4.25 -0.19 -6.58
CA ALA A 34 2.95 -0.53 -7.15
C ALA A 34 1.85 0.49 -6.79
N MET A 35 2.12 1.64 -6.15
CA MET A 35 1.15 2.74 -6.01
C MET A 35 1.43 3.82 -7.06
N SER A 36 1.40 3.45 -8.34
CA SER A 36 1.73 4.35 -9.46
C SER A 36 0.54 5.19 -9.95
N ILE A 37 -0.69 4.78 -9.62
CA ILE A 37 -1.91 5.42 -10.10
C ILE A 37 -2.49 6.26 -8.97
N GLN A 38 -2.49 7.58 -9.14
CA GLN A 38 -3.07 8.50 -8.16
C GLN A 38 -4.14 9.36 -8.83
N CYS A 39 -5.32 9.45 -8.23
CA CYS A 39 -6.33 10.41 -8.66
C CYS A 39 -5.87 11.83 -8.33
N LYS A 40 -5.83 12.72 -9.33
CA LYS A 40 -5.39 14.10 -9.15
C LYS A 40 -6.41 15.01 -8.48
N VAL A 41 -7.68 14.60 -8.42
CA VAL A 41 -8.75 15.39 -7.81
C VAL A 41 -8.85 15.14 -6.30
N CYS A 42 -8.83 13.89 -5.86
CA CYS A 42 -8.96 13.53 -4.43
C CYS A 42 -7.68 12.97 -3.80
N MET A 43 -6.59 12.87 -4.56
CA MET A 43 -5.29 12.33 -4.11
C MET A 43 -5.33 10.87 -3.63
N GLN A 44 -6.43 10.13 -3.86
CA GLN A 44 -6.52 8.71 -3.57
C GLN A 44 -5.53 7.93 -4.44
N THR A 45 -4.75 7.07 -3.79
CA THR A 45 -3.79 6.17 -4.44
C THR A 45 -4.45 4.84 -4.76
N PHE A 46 -4.23 4.37 -5.97
CA PHE A 46 -4.67 3.09 -6.49
C PHE A 46 -3.44 2.23 -6.76
N ILE A 47 -3.64 0.91 -6.66
CA ILE A 47 -2.58 -0.05 -6.93
C ILE A 47 -2.36 -0.10 -8.44
N CYS A 48 -1.13 -0.30 -8.91
CA CYS A 48 -0.68 -0.28 -10.31
C CYS A 48 -1.36 -1.36 -11.17
N THR A 49 -1.91 -2.40 -10.52
CA THR A 49 -2.71 -3.45 -11.16
C THR A 49 -4.19 -3.07 -11.30
N THR A 50 -4.59 -1.90 -10.81
CA THR A 50 -5.95 -1.40 -10.95
C THR A 50 -6.21 -1.13 -12.44
N SER A 51 -7.11 -1.91 -13.02
CA SER A 51 -7.52 -1.76 -14.41
C SER A 51 -8.20 -0.40 -14.64
N GLU A 52 -8.13 0.11 -15.86
CA GLU A 52 -8.76 1.39 -16.27
C GLU A 52 -10.22 1.51 -15.83
N VAL A 53 -10.96 0.39 -15.87
CA VAL A 53 -12.36 0.30 -15.44
C VAL A 53 -12.57 0.83 -14.01
N LYS A 54 -11.71 0.42 -13.07
CA LYS A 54 -11.81 0.83 -11.66
C LYS A 54 -11.49 2.32 -11.46
N CYS A 55 -10.56 2.86 -12.26
CA CYS A 55 -10.26 4.29 -12.26
C CYS A 55 -11.45 5.10 -12.83
N ARG A 56 -12.10 4.59 -13.88
CA ARG A 56 -13.31 5.17 -14.46
C ARG A 56 -14.48 5.13 -13.46
N GLU A 57 -14.73 3.99 -12.81
CA GLU A 57 -15.74 3.86 -11.75
C GLU A 57 -15.49 4.86 -10.61
N HIS A 58 -14.23 5.05 -10.20
CA HIS A 58 -13.88 6.06 -9.20
C HIS A 58 -14.25 7.47 -9.65
N ALA A 59 -13.86 7.84 -10.88
CA ALA A 59 -14.16 9.16 -11.43
C ALA A 59 -15.67 9.39 -11.54
N GLU A 60 -16.44 8.42 -12.06
CA GLU A 60 -17.90 8.53 -12.19
C GLU A 60 -18.60 8.62 -10.83
N ALA A 61 -18.18 7.83 -9.83
CA ALA A 61 -18.83 7.79 -8.52
C ALA A 61 -18.42 8.94 -7.59
N LYS A 62 -17.17 9.40 -7.64
CA LYS A 62 -16.63 10.42 -6.72
C LYS A 62 -16.51 11.79 -7.34
N HIS A 63 -16.34 11.85 -8.66
CA HIS A 63 -16.10 13.08 -9.41
C HIS A 63 -17.03 13.18 -10.62
N PRO A 64 -18.37 13.09 -10.45
CA PRO A 64 -19.32 13.03 -11.57
C PRO A 64 -19.33 14.28 -12.46
N LYS A 65 -18.71 15.38 -12.01
CA LYS A 65 -18.55 16.63 -12.75
C LYS A 65 -17.17 16.77 -13.42
N ALA A 66 -16.22 15.91 -13.07
CA ALA A 66 -14.87 15.94 -13.62
C ALA A 66 -14.71 14.80 -14.61
N ASP A 67 -14.03 15.07 -15.71
CA ASP A 67 -13.74 14.04 -16.68
C ASP A 67 -12.74 13.01 -16.11
N VAL A 68 -12.83 11.76 -16.55
CA VAL A 68 -11.95 10.65 -16.10
C VAL A 68 -10.47 11.02 -16.31
N TYR A 69 -10.13 11.74 -17.38
CA TYR A 69 -8.76 12.20 -17.66
C TYR A 69 -8.32 13.35 -16.75
N THR A 70 -9.26 14.05 -16.11
CA THR A 70 -8.93 15.04 -15.05
C THR A 70 -8.53 14.32 -13.77
N CYS A 71 -9.19 13.21 -13.46
CA CYS A 71 -8.84 12.36 -12.32
C CYS A 71 -7.55 11.58 -12.58
N PHE A 72 -7.40 11.00 -13.77
CA PHE A 72 -6.30 10.12 -14.14
C PHE A 72 -5.72 10.56 -15.51
N PRO A 73 -4.86 11.59 -15.55
CA PRO A 73 -4.33 12.13 -16.80
C PRO A 73 -3.47 11.14 -17.59
N HIS A 74 -2.93 10.11 -16.93
CA HIS A 74 -2.18 9.03 -17.58
C HIS A 74 -3.05 8.06 -18.40
N LEU A 75 -4.38 8.14 -18.30
CA LEU A 75 -5.30 7.37 -19.15
C LEU A 75 -5.55 8.03 -20.51
N LYS A 76 -5.16 9.30 -20.68
CA LYS A 76 -5.31 10.01 -21.95
C LYS A 76 -4.15 9.61 -22.87
N LYS A 77 -4.44 8.81 -23.90
CA LYS A 77 -3.51 8.52 -25.01
C LYS A 77 -3.21 9.79 -25.81
#